data_AF-A0A7W1N173-F1
#
_entry.id   AF-A0A7W1N173-F1
#
_cell.length_a   1.000
_cell.length_b   1.000
_cell.length_c   1.000
_cell.angle_alpha   90.00
_cell.angle_beta   90.00
_cell.angle_gamma   90.00
#
_symmetry.space_group_name_H-M   'P 1'
#
loop_
_entity.id
_entity.type
_entity.pdbx_description
1 polymer ?
#
loop_
_entity_poly.entity_id
_entity_poly.type
_entity_poly.pdbx_seq_one_letter_code
_entity_poly.pdbx_strand_id
1 'polypeptide(L)'
;MINDHDVRIVQGDALERLREMPDESVQCIVTSPPFWGLRDYGCEGQIGLEDTPDEWCARLVAVFREARRVLRSDGVMWLECGDTYNATPAGNTIPRAEGGNGAGRFRISSGPAQTAHIENGRNRAPRNLAGLKPKDLVGAPWMLAFALRADGWYLRSDTIWARPNPMPESVTDRPTKAHSYVFLMTKSARYFYDSDAIREASLFAGVTATSRKDGHDESTVRGGVRFTGEVPAARNARSVWSISTEPTSFAHFATFPQALVEKCVKAGSREGDTILDPFMGSGTTALVARRLGRHAVGIELNSEYIAIAAKRLQQLTLLEAHR
;
A
#
# COMPACT_ATOMS: atom_id res chain seq x y z
N MET A 1 24.81 3.44 3.85
CA MET A 1 24.06 2.61 4.82
C MET A 1 23.75 3.49 6.01
N ILE A 2 22.48 3.66 6.35
CA ILE A 2 22.06 4.35 7.58
C ILE A 2 21.57 3.24 8.50
N ASN A 3 22.25 3.07 9.63
CA ASN A 3 21.88 2.11 10.67
C ASN A 3 21.44 2.92 11.89
N ASP A 4 20.12 2.99 12.08
CA ASP A 4 19.54 3.09 13.41
C ASP A 4 19.60 1.69 14.03
N HIS A 5 19.68 1.53 15.36
CA HIS A 5 19.80 0.20 15.97
C HIS A 5 18.69 -0.77 15.52
N ASP A 6 17.51 -0.22 15.20
CA ASP A 6 16.34 -0.98 14.77
C ASP A 6 16.01 -0.87 13.27
N VAL A 7 16.69 0.00 12.52
CA VAL A 7 16.34 0.25 11.10
C VAL A 7 17.57 0.26 10.22
N ARG A 8 17.54 -0.60 9.20
CA ARG A 8 18.55 -0.68 8.15
C ARG A 8 17.97 -0.20 6.82
N ILE A 9 18.56 0.85 6.25
CA ILE A 9 18.23 1.31 4.88
C ILE A 9 19.32 0.87 3.90
N VAL A 10 18.90 0.18 2.85
CA VAL A 10 19.75 -0.33 1.77
C VAL A 10 19.42 0.39 0.47
N GLN A 11 20.42 0.99 -0.16
CA GLN A 11 20.24 1.63 -1.46
C GLN A 11 20.43 0.62 -2.60
N GLY A 12 19.54 0.64 -3.60
CA GLY A 12 19.73 -0.06 -4.87
C GLY A 12 18.46 -0.70 -5.40
N ASP A 13 18.62 -1.50 -6.46
CA ASP A 13 17.53 -2.26 -7.05
C ASP A 13 16.99 -3.32 -6.07
N ALA A 14 15.66 -3.40 -5.97
CA ALA A 14 14.99 -4.27 -5.03
C ALA A 14 15.33 -5.74 -5.25
N LEU A 15 15.36 -6.21 -6.52
CA LEU A 15 15.65 -7.61 -6.82
C LEU A 15 17.09 -7.97 -6.46
N GLU A 16 18.05 -7.11 -6.80
CA GLU A 16 19.45 -7.33 -6.46
C GLU A 16 19.67 -7.38 -4.94
N ARG A 17 19.15 -6.39 -4.21
CA ARG A 17 19.34 -6.31 -2.75
C ARG A 17 18.63 -7.44 -2.01
N LEU A 18 17.48 -7.92 -2.50
CA LEU A 18 16.82 -9.10 -1.95
C LEU A 18 17.67 -10.38 -2.11
N ARG A 19 18.39 -10.56 -3.22
CA ARG A 19 19.27 -11.72 -3.44
C ARG A 19 20.42 -11.79 -2.44
N GLU A 20 20.83 -10.66 -1.90
CA GLU A 20 21.88 -10.57 -0.88
C GLU A 20 21.36 -10.88 0.54
N MET A 21 20.04 -10.85 0.75
CA MET A 21 19.43 -11.12 2.04
C MET A 21 19.33 -12.63 2.31
N PRO A 22 19.52 -13.09 3.58
CA PRO A 22 19.35 -14.49 3.93
C PRO A 22 17.91 -14.97 3.76
N ASP A 23 17.75 -16.25 3.47
CA ASP A 23 16.47 -16.95 3.49
C ASP A 23 15.79 -16.78 4.87
N GLU A 24 14.47 -16.65 4.87
CA GLU A 24 13.66 -16.66 6.10
C GLU A 24 14.11 -15.66 7.19
N SER A 25 14.66 -14.52 6.78
CA SER A 25 15.21 -13.47 7.64
C SER A 25 14.20 -12.41 8.09
N VAL A 26 13.01 -12.33 7.49
CA VAL A 26 11.99 -11.32 7.81
C VAL A 26 10.62 -11.95 8.08
N GLN A 27 9.84 -11.37 9.00
CA GLN A 27 8.53 -11.92 9.38
C GLN A 27 7.40 -11.37 8.51
N CYS A 28 7.45 -10.09 8.19
CA CYS A 28 6.35 -9.40 7.52
C CYS A 28 6.91 -8.47 6.45
N ILE A 29 6.26 -8.44 5.30
CA ILE A 29 6.50 -7.44 4.26
C ILE A 29 5.29 -6.51 4.25
N VAL A 30 5.52 -5.21 4.30
CA VAL A 30 4.47 -4.20 4.10
C VAL A 30 4.99 -3.21 3.08
N THR A 31 4.37 -3.16 1.91
CA THR A 31 4.94 -2.43 0.78
C THR A 31 3.90 -1.94 -0.22
N SER A 32 4.27 -0.93 -0.99
CA SER A 32 3.55 -0.41 -2.14
C SER A 32 4.55 -0.22 -3.29
N PRO A 33 4.61 -1.14 -4.29
CA PRO A 33 5.52 -0.97 -5.41
C PRO A 33 5.14 0.26 -6.24
N PRO A 34 6.05 0.78 -7.07
CA PRO A 34 5.69 1.75 -8.10
C PRO A 34 4.54 1.24 -8.98
N PHE A 35 3.40 1.94 -8.97
CA PHE A 35 2.24 1.54 -9.76
C PHE A 35 2.46 1.79 -11.24
N TRP A 36 1.98 0.86 -12.06
CA TRP A 36 2.14 0.93 -13.50
C TRP A 36 1.56 2.22 -14.10
N GLY A 37 2.38 2.93 -14.86
CA GLY A 37 1.96 4.07 -15.69
C GLY A 37 1.58 5.33 -14.94
N LEU A 38 1.82 5.43 -13.62
CA LEU A 38 1.43 6.61 -12.84
C LEU A 38 2.54 7.65 -12.66
N ARG A 39 3.75 7.23 -12.31
CA ARG A 39 4.83 8.14 -11.89
C ARG A 39 6.17 7.71 -12.46
N ASP A 40 6.92 8.70 -12.91
CA ASP A 40 8.34 8.59 -13.23
C ASP A 40 9.12 9.30 -12.11
N TYR A 41 9.83 8.56 -11.26
CA TYR A 41 10.63 9.05 -10.14
C TYR A 41 12.03 9.52 -10.56
N GLY A 42 12.33 9.58 -11.86
CA GLY A 42 13.57 10.15 -12.39
C GLY A 42 14.82 9.32 -12.10
N CYS A 43 14.67 8.03 -11.77
CA CYS A 43 15.78 7.12 -11.52
C CYS A 43 15.84 5.99 -12.56
N GLU A 44 17.04 5.72 -13.05
CA GLU A 44 17.29 4.60 -13.97
C GLU A 44 16.97 3.27 -13.29
N GLY A 45 16.33 2.35 -14.03
CA GLY A 45 15.98 1.02 -13.52
C GLY A 45 14.67 0.96 -12.72
N GLN A 46 13.98 2.09 -12.51
CA GLN A 46 12.68 2.13 -11.85
C GLN A 46 11.68 1.11 -12.42
N ILE A 47 10.88 0.51 -11.54
CA ILE A 47 9.68 -0.27 -11.91
C ILE A 47 8.46 0.64 -12.09
N GLY A 48 7.49 0.24 -12.91
CA GLY A 48 6.24 0.98 -13.14
C GLY A 48 6.23 1.74 -14.45
N LEU A 49 7.34 1.70 -15.20
CA LEU A 49 7.49 2.36 -16.50
C LEU A 49 7.55 1.39 -17.69
N GLU A 50 7.36 0.09 -17.49
CA GLU A 50 7.36 -0.97 -18.51
C GLU A 50 6.24 -0.78 -19.52
N ASP A 51 6.42 -1.11 -20.80
CA ASP A 51 5.48 -0.78 -21.89
C ASP A 51 4.09 -1.38 -21.71
N THR A 52 4.01 -2.56 -21.10
CA THR A 52 2.75 -3.23 -20.80
C THR A 52 2.57 -3.53 -19.31
N PRO A 53 1.32 -3.66 -18.83
CA PRO A 53 1.06 -4.14 -17.47
C PRO A 53 1.61 -5.56 -17.23
N ASP A 54 1.68 -6.41 -18.25
CA ASP A 54 2.25 -7.76 -18.17
C ASP A 54 3.76 -7.74 -17.90
N GLU A 55 4.51 -6.88 -18.58
CA GLU A 55 5.94 -6.69 -18.32
C GLU A 55 6.19 -6.14 -16.91
N TRP A 56 5.36 -5.20 -16.46
CA TRP A 56 5.39 -4.70 -15.09
C TRP A 56 5.10 -5.80 -14.08
N CYS A 57 4.07 -6.63 -14.31
CA CYS A 57 3.77 -7.79 -13.50
C CYS A 57 4.96 -8.75 -13.47
N ALA A 58 5.61 -9.02 -14.61
CA ALA A 58 6.76 -9.93 -14.69
C ALA A 58 7.94 -9.44 -13.84
N ARG A 59 8.26 -8.13 -13.88
CA ARG A 59 9.31 -7.54 -13.03
C ARG A 59 8.97 -7.64 -11.55
N LEU A 60 7.73 -7.31 -11.16
CA LEU A 60 7.30 -7.42 -9.77
C LEU A 60 7.22 -8.88 -9.29
N VAL A 61 6.83 -9.82 -10.14
CA VAL A 61 6.87 -11.26 -9.82
C VAL A 61 8.32 -11.69 -9.54
N ALA A 62 9.30 -11.23 -10.31
CA ALA A 62 10.70 -11.54 -10.03
C ALA A 62 11.16 -11.00 -8.66
N VAL A 63 10.82 -9.75 -8.34
CA VAL A 63 11.10 -9.14 -7.01
C VAL A 63 10.41 -9.94 -5.91
N PHE A 64 9.11 -10.18 -6.04
CA PHE A 64 8.34 -10.84 -4.99
C PHE A 64 8.63 -12.34 -4.88
N ARG A 65 9.19 -12.99 -5.91
CA ARG A 65 9.72 -14.35 -5.78
C ARG A 65 10.91 -14.40 -4.82
N GLU A 66 11.84 -13.46 -4.96
CA GLU A 66 12.95 -13.33 -3.99
C GLU A 66 12.44 -12.86 -2.62
N ALA A 67 11.45 -11.96 -2.60
CA ALA A 67 10.81 -11.55 -1.35
C ALA A 67 10.16 -12.74 -0.61
N ARG A 68 9.62 -13.73 -1.34
CA ARG A 68 9.06 -14.97 -0.77
C ARG A 68 10.14 -15.85 -0.13
N ARG A 69 11.37 -15.85 -0.66
CA ARG A 69 12.52 -16.61 -0.11
C ARG A 69 12.99 -16.01 1.21
N VAL A 70 13.12 -14.68 1.27
CA VAL A 70 13.57 -13.98 2.50
C VAL A 70 12.51 -13.97 3.59
N LEU A 71 11.23 -14.12 3.24
CA LEU A 71 10.13 -14.20 4.20
C LEU A 71 10.18 -15.54 4.96
N ARG A 72 10.00 -15.49 6.28
CA ARG A 72 9.89 -16.68 7.15
C ARG A 72 8.79 -17.62 6.67
N SER A 73 8.88 -18.91 7.00
CA SER A 73 7.91 -19.93 6.58
C SER A 73 6.45 -19.61 6.94
N ASP A 74 6.24 -18.93 8.08
CA ASP A 74 4.94 -18.46 8.57
C ASP A 74 4.70 -16.95 8.33
N GLY A 75 5.59 -16.29 7.59
CA GLY A 75 5.52 -14.87 7.31
C GLY A 75 4.45 -14.48 6.29
N VAL A 76 4.12 -13.19 6.27
CA VAL A 76 3.07 -12.63 5.40
C VAL A 76 3.56 -11.39 4.66
N MET A 77 2.94 -11.10 3.52
CA MET A 77 3.14 -9.85 2.77
C MET A 77 1.81 -9.12 2.63
N TRP A 78 1.80 -7.84 2.98
CA TRP A 78 0.75 -6.88 2.71
C TRP A 78 1.19 -5.99 1.54
N LEU A 79 0.50 -6.13 0.42
CA LEU A 79 0.82 -5.46 -0.84
C LEU A 79 -0.28 -4.45 -1.18
N GLU A 80 0.01 -3.16 -1.00
CA GLU A 80 -0.89 -2.10 -1.46
C GLU A 80 -0.66 -1.82 -2.94
N CYS A 81 -1.73 -1.78 -3.73
CA CYS A 81 -1.64 -1.53 -5.16
C CYS A 81 -2.84 -0.69 -5.64
N GLY A 82 -2.51 0.47 -6.19
CA GLY A 82 -3.44 1.31 -6.94
C GLY A 82 -3.54 0.89 -8.40
N ASP A 83 -4.66 1.23 -9.03
CA ASP A 83 -4.90 0.95 -10.45
C ASP A 83 -4.80 2.24 -11.30
N THR A 84 -4.78 2.09 -12.62
CA THR A 84 -4.80 3.18 -13.59
C THR A 84 -5.83 2.95 -14.69
N TYR A 85 -6.01 3.93 -15.56
CA TYR A 85 -6.91 3.85 -16.72
C TYR A 85 -6.11 3.92 -18.01
N ASN A 86 -6.54 3.16 -19.02
CA ASN A 86 -5.96 3.21 -20.36
C ASN A 86 -6.24 4.56 -21.02
N ALA A 87 -5.26 5.09 -21.73
CA ALA A 87 -5.38 6.40 -22.33
C ALA A 87 -6.19 6.39 -23.63
N THR A 88 -6.79 7.53 -23.94
CA THR A 88 -7.23 7.81 -25.31
C THR A 88 -6.01 8.02 -26.21
N PRO A 89 -5.94 7.44 -27.42
CA PRO A 89 -4.89 7.76 -28.37
C PRO A 89 -4.81 9.27 -28.59
N ALA A 90 -3.59 9.80 -28.69
CA ALA A 90 -3.33 11.17 -29.09
C ALA A 90 -3.74 11.34 -30.56
N GLY A 91 -5.03 11.59 -30.79
CA GLY A 91 -5.63 11.53 -32.13
C GLY A 91 -6.97 12.24 -32.23
N ASN A 92 -7.19 13.29 -31.43
CA ASN A 92 -8.16 14.33 -31.72
C ASN A 92 -7.62 15.65 -31.15
N THR A 93 -6.79 16.33 -31.94
CA THR A 93 -6.67 17.79 -31.81
C THR A 93 -8.05 18.37 -32.06
N ILE A 94 -8.80 18.64 -31.00
CA ILE A 94 -9.82 19.69 -31.08
C ILE A 94 -9.04 20.93 -31.52
N PRO A 95 -9.40 21.61 -32.62
CA PRO A 95 -8.72 22.83 -33.00
C PRO A 95 -8.77 23.75 -31.80
N ARG A 96 -7.58 24.12 -31.31
CA ARG A 96 -7.41 25.06 -30.22
C ARG A 96 -8.09 26.34 -30.67
N ALA A 97 -9.30 26.61 -30.16
CA ALA A 97 -9.91 27.91 -30.30
C ALA A 97 -8.92 28.93 -29.72
N GLU A 98 -8.43 29.83 -30.57
CA GLU A 98 -7.62 30.96 -30.14
C GLU A 98 -8.41 31.74 -29.10
N GLY A 99 -7.98 31.65 -27.83
CA GLY A 99 -8.60 32.37 -26.71
C GLY A 99 -8.79 31.58 -25.41
N GLY A 100 -8.60 30.27 -25.39
CA GLY A 100 -8.76 29.47 -24.15
C GLY A 100 -7.47 29.30 -23.35
N ASN A 101 -7.28 30.06 -22.26
CA ASN A 101 -6.23 29.80 -21.25
C ASN A 101 -6.52 28.51 -20.46
N GLY A 102 -6.29 27.36 -21.08
CA GLY A 102 -6.38 26.03 -20.48
C GLY A 102 -5.12 25.67 -19.68
N ALA A 103 -4.81 26.46 -18.66
CA ALA A 103 -3.95 26.06 -17.56
C ALA A 103 -4.70 26.40 -16.28
N GLY A 104 -5.17 25.38 -15.55
CA GLY A 104 -5.57 25.54 -14.16
C GLY A 104 -4.35 25.91 -13.31
N ARG A 105 -3.85 27.15 -13.46
CA ARG A 105 -2.94 27.78 -12.54
C ARG A 105 -3.76 28.15 -11.31
N PHE A 106 -3.81 27.27 -10.33
CA PHE A 106 -4.06 27.73 -8.96
C PHE A 106 -2.78 28.48 -8.53
N ARG A 107 -2.80 29.82 -8.59
CA ARG A 107 -1.77 30.66 -7.95
C ARG A 107 -2.12 30.72 -6.47
N ILE A 108 -1.43 29.95 -5.65
CA ILE A 108 -1.21 30.36 -4.25
C ILE A 108 0.04 31.24 -4.28
N SER A 109 -0.14 32.53 -4.00
CA SER A 109 0.98 33.45 -3.80
C SER A 109 1.65 33.12 -2.48
N SER A 110 2.83 32.51 -2.53
CA SER A 110 3.76 32.49 -1.40
C SER A 110 5.09 33.10 -1.87
N GLY A 111 5.58 34.05 -1.07
CA GLY A 111 6.81 34.82 -1.32
C GLY A 111 8.08 33.95 -1.33
N PRO A 112 9.26 34.59 -1.47
CA PRO A 112 10.48 33.91 -1.88
C PRO A 112 11.05 33.09 -0.72
N ALA A 113 10.86 31.77 -0.79
CA ALA A 113 11.63 30.82 0.00
C ALA A 113 12.49 30.00 -0.95
N GLN A 114 13.80 30.26 -0.95
CA GLN A 114 14.81 29.37 -1.51
C GLN A 114 14.62 27.98 -0.89
N THR A 115 14.08 27.04 -1.67
CA THR A 115 14.03 25.62 -1.31
C THR A 115 14.48 24.83 -2.53
N ALA A 116 15.38 23.89 -2.29
CA ALA A 116 15.96 23.02 -3.31
C ALA A 116 14.87 22.40 -4.17
N HIS A 117 14.94 22.64 -5.48
CA HIS A 117 14.04 22.07 -6.47
C HIS A 117 14.33 20.56 -6.60
N ILE A 118 13.58 19.74 -5.87
CA ILE A 118 13.43 18.33 -6.20
C ILE A 118 12.51 18.28 -7.43
N GLU A 119 13.01 17.80 -8.57
CA GLU A 119 12.16 17.59 -9.74
C GLU A 119 11.13 16.52 -9.39
N ASN A 120 9.87 16.96 -9.25
CA ASN A 120 8.73 16.09 -9.03
C ASN A 120 8.75 14.93 -10.02
N GLY A 121 8.43 13.74 -9.53
CA GLY A 121 8.20 12.63 -10.43
C GLY A 121 7.16 13.02 -11.49
N ARG A 122 7.56 13.01 -12.76
CA ARG A 122 6.75 13.58 -13.84
C ARG A 122 5.52 12.68 -14.02
N ASN A 123 4.33 13.28 -14.12
CA ASN A 123 3.16 12.53 -14.57
C ASN A 123 3.47 11.99 -15.96
N ARG A 124 3.44 10.66 -16.11
CA ARG A 124 3.79 10.05 -17.38
C ARG A 124 2.74 10.36 -18.45
N ALA A 125 3.19 10.45 -19.69
CA ALA A 125 2.31 10.55 -20.85
C ALA A 125 1.31 9.37 -20.89
N PRO A 126 0.05 9.63 -21.27
CA PRO A 126 -0.98 8.60 -21.37
C PRO A 126 -0.58 7.54 -22.42
N ARG A 127 -0.71 6.24 -22.09
CA ARG A 127 -0.45 5.14 -23.03
C ARG A 127 -1.74 4.50 -23.51
N ASN A 128 -1.85 4.32 -24.84
CA ASN A 128 -2.92 3.58 -25.47
C ASN A 128 -2.47 2.13 -25.66
N LEU A 129 -2.83 1.26 -24.72
CA LEU A 129 -2.49 -0.16 -24.75
C LEU A 129 -3.31 -0.90 -25.82
N ALA A 130 -2.63 -1.74 -26.60
CA ALA A 130 -3.31 -2.65 -27.51
C ALA A 130 -4.19 -3.63 -26.71
N GLY A 131 -5.44 -3.83 -27.16
CA GLY A 131 -6.40 -4.72 -26.50
C GLY A 131 -7.27 -4.08 -25.43
N LEU A 132 -6.95 -2.87 -24.97
CA LEU A 132 -7.81 -2.07 -24.09
C LEU A 132 -8.39 -0.88 -24.84
N LYS A 133 -9.65 -0.53 -24.55
CA LYS A 133 -10.30 0.65 -25.12
C LYS A 133 -9.85 1.89 -24.35
N PRO A 134 -9.92 3.08 -24.96
CA PRO A 134 -9.74 4.33 -24.23
C PRO A 134 -10.64 4.39 -23.00
N LYS A 135 -10.09 4.85 -21.86
CA LYS A 135 -10.78 4.95 -20.56
C LYS A 135 -11.10 3.62 -19.87
N ASP A 136 -10.70 2.48 -20.40
CA ASP A 136 -10.83 1.21 -19.68
C ASP A 136 -10.00 1.25 -18.40
N LEU A 137 -10.56 0.75 -17.30
CA LEU A 137 -9.80 0.46 -16.09
C LEU A 137 -8.87 -0.72 -16.41
N VAL A 138 -7.56 -0.56 -16.15
CA VAL A 138 -6.57 -1.57 -16.55
C VAL A 138 -6.71 -2.85 -15.75
N GLY A 139 -7.08 -2.76 -14.47
CA GLY A 139 -7.14 -3.93 -13.58
C GLY A 139 -5.75 -4.36 -13.09
N ALA A 140 -4.76 -3.46 -13.13
CA ALA A 140 -3.36 -3.78 -12.82
C ALA A 140 -3.17 -4.45 -11.44
N PRO A 141 -3.86 -4.05 -10.35
CA PRO A 141 -3.75 -4.75 -9.07
C PRO A 141 -4.12 -6.23 -9.14
N TRP A 142 -5.19 -6.57 -9.86
CA TRP A 142 -5.65 -7.96 -9.99
C TRP A 142 -4.80 -8.77 -10.96
N MET A 143 -4.27 -8.14 -12.02
CA MET A 143 -3.25 -8.76 -12.88
C MET A 143 -2.04 -9.21 -12.04
N LEU A 144 -1.51 -8.32 -11.20
CA LEU A 144 -0.40 -8.61 -10.31
C LEU A 144 -0.75 -9.70 -9.28
N ALA A 145 -1.90 -9.59 -8.60
CA ALA A 145 -2.32 -10.56 -7.60
C ALA A 145 -2.44 -11.99 -8.17
N PHE A 146 -2.99 -12.12 -9.38
CA PHE A 146 -3.09 -13.43 -10.05
C PHE A 146 -1.74 -13.92 -10.56
N ALA A 147 -0.88 -13.05 -11.07
CA ALA A 147 0.48 -13.43 -11.47
C ALA A 147 1.30 -13.93 -10.26
N LEU A 148 1.20 -13.28 -9.11
CA LEU A 148 1.84 -13.74 -7.87
C LEU A 148 1.26 -15.07 -7.39
N ARG A 149 -0.06 -15.26 -7.48
CA ARG A 149 -0.69 -16.55 -7.15
C ARG A 149 -0.21 -17.67 -8.07
N ALA A 150 -0.09 -17.41 -9.37
CA ALA A 150 0.45 -18.35 -10.34
C ALA A 150 1.93 -18.67 -10.07
N ASP A 151 2.70 -17.72 -9.52
CA ASP A 151 4.09 -17.92 -9.11
C ASP A 151 4.27 -18.71 -7.80
N GLY A 152 3.18 -19.06 -7.12
CA GLY A 152 3.18 -19.90 -5.92
C GLY A 152 2.88 -19.16 -4.61
N TRP A 153 2.45 -17.90 -4.66
CA TRP A 153 1.89 -17.24 -3.48
C TRP A 153 0.45 -17.69 -3.19
N TYR A 154 0.07 -17.71 -1.92
CA TYR A 154 -1.35 -17.79 -1.53
C TYR A 154 -1.91 -16.37 -1.45
N LEU A 155 -2.95 -16.06 -2.23
CA LEU A 155 -3.76 -14.84 -2.06
C LEU A 155 -4.85 -15.11 -1.02
N ARG A 156 -4.75 -14.44 0.14
CA ARG A 156 -5.60 -14.71 1.33
C ARG A 156 -6.71 -13.69 1.56
N SER A 157 -6.51 -12.45 1.13
CA SER A 157 -7.49 -11.37 1.27
C SER A 157 -7.23 -10.28 0.25
N ASP A 158 -8.29 -9.67 -0.28
CA ASP A 158 -8.33 -8.53 -1.19
C ASP A 158 -8.82 -7.27 -0.46
N THR A 159 -8.23 -7.00 0.70
CA THR A 159 -8.70 -5.92 1.58
C THR A 159 -8.77 -4.59 0.85
N ILE A 160 -9.91 -3.91 0.93
CA ILE A 160 -10.15 -2.60 0.34
C ILE A 160 -9.71 -1.54 1.35
N TRP A 161 -8.70 -0.75 1.00
CA TRP A 161 -8.44 0.49 1.70
C TRP A 161 -9.32 1.59 1.09
N ALA A 162 -10.40 1.93 1.80
CA ALA A 162 -11.28 3.03 1.47
C ALA A 162 -10.72 4.35 2.03
N ARG A 163 -10.60 5.36 1.17
CA ARG A 163 -10.12 6.70 1.49
C ARG A 163 -11.32 7.63 1.62
N PRO A 164 -11.68 8.11 2.83
CA PRO A 164 -12.80 9.05 3.02
C PRO A 164 -12.52 10.45 2.46
N ASN A 165 -11.24 10.79 2.27
CA ASN A 165 -10.76 12.08 1.79
C ASN A 165 -9.98 11.94 0.46
N PRO A 166 -10.53 11.30 -0.59
CA PRO A 166 -9.82 11.16 -1.85
C PRO A 166 -9.68 12.54 -2.52
N MET A 167 -8.58 12.74 -3.25
CA MET A 167 -8.44 13.94 -4.06
C MET A 167 -9.59 13.99 -5.09
N PRO A 168 -10.27 15.14 -5.27
CA PRO A 168 -11.28 15.28 -6.30
C PRO A 168 -10.70 15.00 -7.69
N GLU A 169 -11.47 14.29 -8.51
CA GLU A 169 -11.15 14.09 -9.92
C GLU A 169 -12.11 14.92 -10.78
N SER A 170 -11.61 15.54 -11.85
CA SER A 170 -12.45 16.30 -12.79
C SER A 170 -13.21 15.42 -13.78
N VAL A 171 -13.28 14.11 -13.53
CA VAL A 171 -13.97 13.13 -14.38
C VAL A 171 -15.47 13.18 -14.12
N THR A 172 -16.28 13.04 -15.17
CA THR A 172 -17.76 13.14 -15.09
C THR A 172 -18.48 11.88 -15.57
N ASP A 173 -17.77 10.94 -16.17
CA ASP A 173 -18.30 9.73 -16.80
C ASP A 173 -18.02 8.44 -16.01
N ARG A 174 -17.50 8.58 -14.78
CA ARG A 174 -17.33 7.49 -13.81
C ARG A 174 -17.23 8.02 -12.38
N PRO A 175 -17.39 7.16 -11.35
CA PRO A 175 -17.08 7.53 -9.98
C PRO A 175 -15.61 7.91 -9.76
N THR A 176 -15.36 8.82 -8.82
CA THR A 176 -14.03 9.14 -8.30
C THR A 176 -13.40 7.92 -7.62
N LYS A 177 -12.11 7.68 -7.85
CA LYS A 177 -11.38 6.56 -7.25
C LYS A 177 -11.09 6.83 -5.77
N ALA A 178 -11.93 6.26 -4.92
CA ALA A 178 -11.82 6.39 -3.47
C ALA A 178 -11.19 5.19 -2.75
N HIS A 179 -10.60 4.22 -3.46
CA HIS A 179 -9.96 3.07 -2.81
C HIS A 179 -8.72 2.52 -3.55
N SER A 180 -7.94 1.71 -2.84
CA SER A 180 -6.88 0.83 -3.34
C SER A 180 -7.06 -0.55 -2.74
N TYR A 181 -6.41 -1.56 -3.34
CA TYR A 181 -6.33 -2.89 -2.76
C TYR A 181 -5.11 -3.02 -1.85
N VAL A 182 -5.25 -3.79 -0.78
CA VAL A 182 -4.18 -4.23 0.12
C VAL A 182 -4.26 -5.75 0.19
N PHE A 183 -3.52 -6.42 -0.68
CA PHE A 183 -3.56 -7.87 -0.78
C PHE A 183 -2.76 -8.50 0.37
N LEU A 184 -3.36 -9.49 1.05
CA LEU A 184 -2.64 -10.36 1.97
C LEU A 184 -2.13 -11.58 1.22
N MET A 185 -0.81 -11.69 1.08
CA MET A 185 -0.12 -12.78 0.40
C MET A 185 0.68 -13.62 1.41
N THR A 186 0.69 -14.94 1.28
CA THR A 186 1.38 -15.84 2.22
C THR A 186 2.14 -16.97 1.52
N LYS A 187 3.13 -17.57 2.21
CA LYS A 187 3.89 -18.74 1.70
C LYS A 187 3.12 -20.04 1.78
N SER A 188 2.21 -20.15 2.74
CA SER A 188 1.48 -21.38 3.01
C SER A 188 0.06 -21.10 3.49
N ALA A 189 -0.78 -22.14 3.53
CA ALA A 189 -2.14 -22.08 4.06
C ALA A 189 -2.19 -21.77 5.57
N ARG A 190 -1.11 -22.07 6.31
CA ARG A 190 -0.93 -21.71 7.73
C ARG A 190 0.19 -20.69 7.87
N TYR A 191 -0.12 -19.56 8.48
CA TYR A 191 0.78 -18.43 8.60
C TYR A 191 0.46 -17.68 9.88
N PHE A 192 1.38 -16.84 10.33
CA PHE A 192 1.14 -15.96 11.45
C PHE A 192 0.17 -14.85 11.06
N TYR A 193 -0.88 -14.69 11.86
CA TYR A 193 -1.84 -13.61 11.73
C TYR A 193 -2.45 -13.30 13.10
N ASP A 194 -2.11 -12.14 13.66
CA ASP A 194 -2.67 -11.68 14.93
C ASP A 194 -3.99 -10.93 14.67
N SER A 195 -5.08 -11.69 14.61
CA SER A 195 -6.42 -11.11 14.45
C SER A 195 -6.85 -10.27 15.65
N ASP A 196 -6.32 -10.56 16.84
CA ASP A 196 -6.71 -9.88 18.06
C ASP A 196 -6.07 -8.49 18.14
N ALA A 197 -4.84 -8.33 17.67
CA ALA A 197 -4.14 -7.04 17.60
C ALA A 197 -4.79 -6.00 16.67
N ILE A 198 -5.70 -6.42 15.78
CA ILE A 198 -6.42 -5.54 14.86
C ILE A 198 -7.95 -5.62 14.98
N ARG A 199 -8.45 -6.20 16.06
CA ARG A 199 -9.88 -6.27 16.37
C ARG A 199 -10.55 -4.91 16.24
N GLU A 200 -11.78 -4.92 15.76
CA GLU A 200 -12.62 -3.73 15.69
C GLU A 200 -13.83 -3.86 16.63
N ALA A 201 -14.38 -2.72 17.05
CA ALA A 201 -15.56 -2.70 17.90
C ALA A 201 -16.73 -3.41 17.22
N SER A 202 -17.48 -4.18 18.01
CA SER A 202 -18.75 -4.75 17.57
C SER A 202 -19.83 -3.68 17.63
N LEU A 203 -20.56 -3.48 16.53
CA LEU A 203 -21.67 -2.52 16.47
C LEU A 203 -22.84 -2.91 17.38
N PHE A 204 -22.89 -4.18 17.81
CA PHE A 204 -23.94 -4.74 18.64
C PHE A 204 -23.40 -5.28 19.96
N ALA A 205 -22.24 -4.78 20.43
CA ALA A 205 -21.68 -5.14 21.72
C ALA A 205 -22.73 -5.02 22.84
N GLY A 206 -22.88 -6.04 23.67
CA GLY A 206 -23.85 -6.05 24.77
C GLY A 206 -25.31 -6.30 24.36
N VAL A 207 -25.59 -6.48 23.06
CA VAL A 207 -26.90 -6.96 22.62
C VAL A 207 -27.02 -8.44 22.96
N THR A 208 -27.82 -8.76 23.97
CA THR A 208 -28.21 -10.14 24.27
C THR A 208 -29.28 -10.57 23.28
N ALA A 209 -28.97 -11.56 22.45
CA ALA A 209 -30.00 -12.25 21.69
C ALA A 209 -30.87 -13.01 22.70
N THR A 210 -32.05 -12.47 23.03
CA THR A 210 -32.98 -13.11 23.95
C THR A 210 -33.83 -14.12 23.19
N SER A 211 -33.72 -15.38 23.61
CA SER A 211 -34.67 -16.42 23.23
C SER A 211 -36.04 -16.10 23.83
N ARG A 212 -37.04 -15.89 22.96
CA ARG A 212 -38.49 -16.04 23.22
C ARG A 212 -39.06 -16.56 21.89
N LYS A 213 -39.83 -17.65 21.80
CA LYS A 213 -40.94 -18.11 22.65
C LYS A 213 -41.37 -19.54 22.21
N ASP A 214 -42.06 -20.27 23.09
CA ASP A 214 -43.01 -21.35 22.76
C ASP A 214 -42.46 -22.58 21.99
N GLY A 215 -41.50 -23.29 22.59
CA GLY A 215 -41.38 -24.75 22.47
C GLY A 215 -40.89 -25.35 21.14
N HIS A 216 -40.58 -24.55 20.12
CA HIS A 216 -39.94 -25.02 18.88
C HIS A 216 -38.65 -24.25 18.60
N ASP A 217 -37.58 -25.00 18.36
CA ASP A 217 -36.20 -24.53 18.38
C ASP A 217 -35.83 -23.81 17.06
N GLU A 218 -36.19 -22.53 16.95
CA GLU A 218 -35.75 -21.68 15.84
C GLU A 218 -34.81 -20.56 16.32
N SER A 219 -33.57 -20.62 15.83
CA SER A 219 -32.59 -19.55 15.95
C SER A 219 -33.08 -18.25 15.33
N THR A 220 -32.96 -17.11 16.03
CA THR A 220 -33.12 -15.81 15.37
C THR A 220 -31.95 -15.56 14.43
N VAL A 221 -32.24 -15.55 13.14
CA VAL A 221 -31.29 -15.30 12.06
C VAL A 221 -31.25 -13.80 11.78
N ARG A 222 -30.17 -13.11 12.15
CA ARG A 222 -29.82 -11.82 11.52
C ARG A 222 -28.61 -12.04 10.61
N GLY A 223 -28.86 -12.04 9.30
CA GLY A 223 -27.82 -12.25 8.28
C GLY A 223 -27.29 -13.69 8.20
N GLY A 224 -28.04 -14.70 8.64
CA GLY A 224 -27.68 -16.12 8.47
C GLY A 224 -26.99 -16.79 9.66
N VAL A 225 -26.59 -16.05 10.71
CA VAL A 225 -25.76 -16.61 11.79
C VAL A 225 -26.58 -16.84 13.06
N ARG A 226 -26.56 -18.08 13.57
CA ARG A 226 -27.10 -18.44 14.90
C ARG A 226 -26.06 -18.05 15.95
N PHE A 227 -26.44 -17.24 16.93
CA PHE A 227 -25.58 -16.92 18.08
C PHE A 227 -26.34 -17.13 19.38
N THR A 228 -25.72 -17.82 20.34
CA THR A 228 -26.23 -18.02 21.70
C THR A 228 -25.33 -17.25 22.66
N GLY A 229 -25.87 -16.27 23.39
CA GLY A 229 -25.14 -15.48 24.39
C GLY A 229 -25.12 -13.97 24.08
N GLU A 230 -24.21 -13.25 24.76
CA GLU A 230 -23.98 -11.82 24.58
C GLU A 230 -22.99 -11.57 23.44
N VAL A 231 -23.31 -10.63 22.55
CA VAL A 231 -22.40 -10.29 21.44
C VAL A 231 -21.10 -9.69 22.00
N PRO A 232 -19.92 -10.24 21.64
CA PRO A 232 -18.64 -9.75 22.15
C PRO A 232 -18.39 -8.27 21.83
N ALA A 233 -17.68 -7.58 22.73
CA ALA A 233 -17.35 -6.16 22.57
C ALA A 233 -16.50 -5.85 21.33
N ALA A 234 -15.66 -6.81 20.92
CA ALA A 234 -14.80 -6.68 19.76
C ALA A 234 -14.89 -7.92 18.86
N ARG A 235 -14.66 -7.70 17.57
CA ARG A 235 -14.79 -8.69 16.49
C ARG A 235 -13.59 -8.60 15.56
N ASN A 236 -13.40 -9.65 14.76
CA ASN A 236 -12.36 -9.66 13.73
C ASN A 236 -12.55 -8.48 12.76
N ALA A 237 -11.43 -7.95 12.26
CA ALA A 237 -11.41 -6.90 11.26
C ALA A 237 -12.08 -7.37 9.96
N ARG A 238 -13.01 -6.58 9.44
CA ARG A 238 -13.57 -6.72 8.10
C ARG A 238 -12.53 -6.39 7.04
N SER A 239 -12.79 -6.79 5.80
CA SER A 239 -11.93 -6.56 4.64
C SER A 239 -12.08 -5.16 4.02
N VAL A 240 -12.85 -4.25 4.60
CA VAL A 240 -12.94 -2.85 4.14
C VAL A 240 -12.45 -1.94 5.25
N TRP A 241 -11.32 -1.27 5.02
CA TRP A 241 -10.65 -0.40 5.98
C TRP A 241 -10.79 1.05 5.56
N SER A 242 -11.59 1.80 6.32
CA SER A 242 -11.76 3.24 6.12
C SER A 242 -10.64 3.98 6.84
N ILE A 243 -9.64 4.46 6.09
CA ILE A 243 -8.46 5.14 6.62
C ILE A 243 -8.18 6.37 5.75
N SER A 244 -8.10 7.54 6.37
CA SER A 244 -7.80 8.80 5.66
C SER A 244 -6.36 8.84 5.17
N THR A 245 -6.14 9.49 4.03
CA THR A 245 -4.78 9.82 3.57
C THR A 245 -4.15 10.87 4.47
N GLU A 246 -2.86 10.73 4.76
CA GLU A 246 -2.06 11.69 5.51
C GLU A 246 -1.34 12.65 4.54
N PRO A 247 -1.42 13.97 4.72
CA PRO A 247 -0.59 14.90 3.96
C PRO A 247 0.86 14.78 4.40
N THR A 248 1.78 14.62 3.44
CA THR A 248 3.22 14.67 3.70
C THR A 248 3.77 16.06 3.40
N SER A 249 4.61 16.60 4.29
CA SER A 249 5.25 17.92 4.13
C SER A 249 6.38 17.94 3.08
N PHE A 250 6.80 16.75 2.63
CA PHE A 250 7.78 16.54 1.57
C PHE A 250 7.09 15.94 0.34
N ALA A 251 7.63 16.20 -0.85
CA ALA A 251 7.10 15.76 -2.13
C ALA A 251 7.29 14.23 -2.32
N HIS A 252 6.56 13.43 -1.56
CA HIS A 252 6.42 12.00 -1.79
C HIS A 252 4.98 11.68 -2.15
N PHE A 253 4.73 11.62 -3.45
CA PHE A 253 3.44 11.18 -3.96
C PHE A 253 3.36 9.66 -3.82
N ALA A 254 2.25 9.16 -3.24
CA ALA A 254 1.98 7.75 -2.93
C ALA A 254 2.71 7.18 -1.70
N THR A 255 2.74 7.90 -0.57
CA THR A 255 2.88 7.23 0.73
C THR A 255 1.53 6.70 1.17
N PHE A 256 1.42 5.41 1.50
CA PHE A 256 0.24 4.91 2.18
C PHE A 256 0.28 5.28 3.68
N PRO A 257 -0.87 5.52 4.35
CA PRO A 257 -0.93 6.13 5.68
C PRO A 257 -0.28 5.28 6.77
N GLN A 258 0.27 5.91 7.81
CA GLN A 258 0.86 5.20 8.94
C GLN A 258 -0.16 4.28 9.62
N ALA A 259 -1.42 4.69 9.72
CA ALA A 259 -2.48 3.87 10.30
C ALA A 259 -2.74 2.57 9.49
N LEU A 260 -2.58 2.62 8.16
CA LEU A 260 -2.71 1.41 7.33
C LEU A 260 -1.53 0.47 7.57
N VAL A 261 -0.31 1.00 7.57
CA VAL A 261 0.91 0.25 7.86
C VAL A 261 0.83 -0.38 9.25
N GLU A 262 0.41 0.38 10.26
CA GLU A 262 0.32 -0.06 11.65
C GLU A 262 -0.60 -1.27 11.77
N LYS A 263 -1.74 -1.24 11.10
CA LYS A 263 -2.67 -2.39 11.06
C LYS A 263 -2.03 -3.62 10.41
N CYS A 264 -1.30 -3.43 9.30
CA CYS A 264 -0.60 -4.52 8.60
C CYS A 264 0.52 -5.12 9.48
N VAL A 265 1.35 -4.27 10.11
CA VAL A 265 2.45 -4.70 10.98
C VAL A 265 1.92 -5.44 12.21
N LYS A 266 0.89 -4.92 12.88
CA LYS A 266 0.25 -5.56 14.04
C LYS A 266 -0.30 -6.95 13.69
N ALA A 267 -1.01 -7.06 12.56
CA ALA A 267 -1.56 -8.34 12.13
C ALA A 267 -0.49 -9.33 11.66
N GLY A 268 0.59 -8.84 11.04
CA GLY A 268 1.60 -9.69 10.39
C GLY A 268 2.86 -9.97 11.20
N SER A 269 3.04 -9.38 12.40
CA SER A 269 4.27 -9.53 13.19
C SER A 269 4.07 -9.38 14.70
N ARG A 270 5.00 -9.97 15.46
CA ARG A 270 5.17 -9.77 16.91
C ARG A 270 6.18 -8.65 17.17
N GLU A 271 6.26 -8.18 18.40
CA GLU A 271 7.33 -7.28 18.83
C GLU A 271 8.69 -7.97 18.69
N GLY A 272 9.73 -7.22 18.29
CA GLY A 272 11.06 -7.75 17.98
C GLY A 272 11.20 -8.42 16.61
N ASP A 273 10.10 -8.70 15.89
CA ASP A 273 10.18 -9.24 14.53
C ASP A 273 10.74 -8.19 13.54
N THR A 274 11.27 -8.67 12.41
CA THR A 274 11.79 -7.79 11.34
C THR A 274 10.76 -7.60 10.24
N ILE A 275 10.50 -6.33 9.90
CA ILE A 275 9.61 -5.89 8.82
C ILE A 275 10.44 -5.47 7.59
N LEU A 276 10.02 -5.90 6.40
CA LEU A 276 10.68 -5.54 5.14
C LEU A 276 9.78 -4.66 4.28
N ASP A 277 10.37 -3.66 3.65
CA ASP A 277 9.78 -2.90 2.55
C ASP A 277 10.77 -2.83 1.37
N PRO A 278 10.57 -3.58 0.28
CA PRO A 278 11.45 -3.56 -0.89
C PRO A 278 11.31 -2.29 -1.74
N PHE A 279 10.31 -1.44 -1.45
CA PHE A 279 10.04 -0.18 -2.14
C PHE A 279 9.77 0.93 -1.12
N MET A 280 10.74 1.11 -0.22
CA MET A 280 10.57 1.86 1.03
C MET A 280 10.13 3.32 0.82
N GLY A 281 10.54 3.96 -0.28
CA GLY A 281 10.29 5.37 -0.53
C GLY A 281 10.77 6.23 0.65
N SER A 282 9.89 7.08 1.16
CA SER A 282 10.17 7.95 2.32
C SER A 282 10.18 7.24 3.68
N GLY A 283 10.10 5.90 3.74
CA GLY A 283 10.33 5.16 4.98
C GLY A 283 9.15 5.08 5.95
N THR A 284 7.91 5.18 5.47
CA THR A 284 6.72 5.05 6.34
C THR A 284 6.67 3.68 7.02
N THR A 285 6.94 2.60 6.28
CA THR A 285 6.99 1.24 6.84
C THR A 285 8.01 1.12 7.96
N ALA A 286 9.25 1.57 7.71
CA ALA A 286 10.33 1.53 8.70
C ALA A 286 10.02 2.37 9.95
N LEU A 287 9.46 3.57 9.77
CA LEU A 287 9.05 4.44 10.87
C LEU A 287 8.00 3.78 11.77
N VAL A 288 6.99 3.17 11.18
CA VAL A 288 5.90 2.51 11.93
C VAL A 288 6.39 1.23 12.59
N ALA A 289 7.19 0.41 11.91
CA ALA A 289 7.79 -0.78 12.48
C ALA A 289 8.58 -0.44 13.75
N ARG A 290 9.48 0.55 13.68
CA ARG A 290 10.27 1.02 14.82
C ARG A 290 9.39 1.52 15.97
N ARG A 291 8.39 2.36 15.69
CA ARG A 291 7.43 2.86 16.70
C ARG A 291 6.66 1.74 17.41
N LEU A 292 6.47 0.60 16.76
CA LEU A 292 5.79 -0.57 17.31
C LEU A 292 6.78 -1.55 17.97
N GLY A 293 8.06 -1.21 18.12
CA GLY A 293 9.05 -2.12 18.72
C GLY A 293 9.44 -3.28 17.80
N ARG A 294 9.42 -3.08 16.48
CA ARG A 294 9.92 -4.03 15.48
C ARG A 294 11.19 -3.49 14.81
N HIS A 295 12.03 -4.39 14.32
CA HIS A 295 13.13 -4.00 13.44
C HIS A 295 12.60 -3.78 12.01
N ALA A 296 13.33 -3.00 11.20
CA ALA A 296 12.97 -2.78 9.81
C ALA A 296 14.17 -2.84 8.85
N VAL A 297 13.92 -3.41 7.66
CA VAL A 297 14.81 -3.33 6.51
C VAL A 297 14.04 -2.66 5.37
N GLY A 298 14.56 -1.53 4.89
CA GLY A 298 13.99 -0.84 3.74
C GLY A 298 14.97 -0.83 2.57
N ILE A 299 14.49 -1.18 1.38
CA ILE A 299 15.25 -1.05 0.14
C ILE A 299 14.65 0.11 -0.66
N GLU A 300 15.52 0.99 -1.15
CA GLU A 300 15.10 2.12 -1.98
C GLU A 300 16.15 2.43 -3.04
N LEU A 301 15.69 2.72 -4.26
CA LEU A 301 16.55 3.01 -5.40
C LEU A 301 17.01 4.48 -5.39
N ASN A 302 16.09 5.40 -5.09
CA ASN A 302 16.30 6.84 -5.15
C ASN A 302 16.95 7.36 -3.84
N SER A 303 18.16 7.92 -3.97
CA SER A 303 18.91 8.50 -2.85
C SER A 303 18.22 9.67 -2.15
N GLU A 304 17.39 10.44 -2.86
CA GLU A 304 16.63 11.54 -2.26
C GLU A 304 15.55 11.01 -1.31
N TYR A 305 14.86 9.93 -1.70
CA TYR A 305 13.89 9.28 -0.82
C TYR A 305 14.53 8.64 0.39
N ILE A 306 15.73 8.06 0.23
CA ILE A 306 16.55 7.58 1.35
C ILE A 306 16.88 8.73 2.32
N ALA A 307 17.28 9.89 1.82
CA ALA A 307 17.58 11.05 2.67
C ALA A 307 16.35 11.54 3.45
N ILE A 308 15.16 11.53 2.83
CA ILE A 308 13.90 11.84 3.50
C ILE A 308 13.60 10.81 4.60
N ALA A 309 13.71 9.51 4.29
CA ALA A 309 13.49 8.44 5.26
C ALA A 309 14.43 8.57 6.47
N ALA A 310 15.72 8.82 6.22
CA ALA A 310 16.74 9.05 7.24
C ALA A 310 16.36 10.19 8.18
N LYS A 311 15.94 11.32 7.62
CA LYS A 311 15.53 12.50 8.41
C LYS A 311 14.33 12.21 9.29
N ARG A 312 13.34 11.47 8.78
CA ARG A 312 12.15 11.07 9.56
C ARG A 312 12.51 10.15 10.73
N LEU A 313 13.42 9.21 10.52
CA LEU A 313 13.90 8.30 11.56
C LEU A 313 14.71 9.05 12.63
N GLN A 314 15.59 9.96 12.23
CA GLN A 314 16.35 10.80 13.17
C GLN A 314 15.43 11.67 14.04
N GLN A 315 14.37 12.24 13.46
CA GLN A 315 13.38 13.01 14.21
C GLN A 315 12.67 12.16 15.27
N LEU A 316 12.36 10.89 14.96
CA LEU A 316 11.79 9.96 15.92
C LEU A 316 12.76 9.70 17.08
N THR A 317 14.03 9.41 16.79
CA THR A 317 15.07 9.20 17.82
C THR A 317 15.18 10.39 18.76
N LEU A 318 15.16 11.60 18.22
CA LEU A 318 15.20 12.82 19.02
C LEU A 318 13.96 12.95 19.92
N LEU A 319 12.76 12.68 19.42
CA LEU A 319 11.54 12.74 20.23
C LEU A 319 11.53 11.70 21.37
N GLU A 320 12.11 10.52 21.14
CA GLU A 320 12.23 9.47 22.15
C GLU A 320 13.26 9.82 23.23
N ALA A 321 14.36 10.48 22.87
CA ALA A 321 15.38 10.91 23.83
C ALA A 321 14.91 12.01 24.81
N HIS A 322 13.78 12.67 24.52
CA HIS A 322 13.20 13.72 25.38
C HIS A 322 12.03 13.23 26.23
N ARG A 323 11.72 11.93 26.23
CA ARG A 323 10.72 11.30 27.10
C ARG A 323 11.38 10.66 28.32
#